data_AF-A0A8T2NU62-F1
#
_entry.id   AF-A0A8T2NU62-F1
#
_cell.length_a   1.000
_cell.length_b   1.000
_cell.length_c   1.000
_cell.angle_alpha   90.00
_cell.angle_beta   90.00
_cell.angle_gamma   90.00
#
_symmetry.space_group_name_H-M   'P 1'
#
loop_
_entity.id
_entity.type
_entity.pdbx_description
1 polymer ?
#
loop_
_entity_poly.entity_id
_entity_poly.type
_entity_poly.pdbx_seq_one_letter_code
_entity_poly.pdbx_strand_id
1 'polypeptide(L)'
;MEQPMEQGGMYCREGIKELLDVAKETVPGSLWNSTPLVLKATAGLRLLPGEKASQLLDKVREVFGESPFLSRGDSVSIMDGTDEGSLHGSDTTTVGMLDMGGGSTQITFSPQDEKTIQTSPIDYITSLKMFNSTHTLYSHSYLGLGLMSARLAILGGIEGQPLEGSQELVSPCLAPDFTDHWEHAEVVYTVKGQKAGEPIYESCYNKVEKALYRKVKKAEEVKEMSFYAFSYYYDRAVDIDVIDEKTGGVIAVRQYTEAAKKDFPAHLTVDQRP
;
A
#
# COMPACT_ATOMS: atom_id res chain seq x y z
N MET A 1 2.12 -34.01 11.25
CA MET A 1 2.57 -32.62 11.47
C MET A 1 2.41 -31.90 10.14
N GLU A 2 1.16 -31.61 9.80
CA GLU A 2 0.68 -30.91 8.59
C GLU A 2 -0.64 -30.29 9.05
N GLN A 3 -0.79 -28.95 9.06
CA GLN A 3 -2.04 -28.16 9.22
C GLN A 3 -1.78 -26.73 9.73
N PRO A 4 -1.24 -25.82 8.89
CA PRO A 4 -1.72 -24.42 8.94
C PRO A 4 -2.32 -23.91 7.62
N MET A 5 -1.95 -24.52 6.50
CA MET A 5 -2.30 -24.03 5.15
C MET A 5 -3.75 -24.36 4.71
N GLU A 6 -4.32 -25.41 5.29
CA GLU A 6 -5.70 -25.85 5.00
C GLU A 6 -6.74 -24.83 5.50
N GLN A 7 -6.52 -24.25 6.68
CA GLN A 7 -7.42 -23.27 7.30
C GLN A 7 -7.46 -21.94 6.55
N GLY A 8 -6.31 -21.36 6.19
CA GLY A 8 -6.26 -20.05 5.52
C GLY A 8 -6.99 -20.02 4.16
N GLY A 9 -6.93 -21.12 3.40
CA GLY A 9 -7.67 -21.20 2.15
C GLY A 9 -9.16 -21.52 2.30
N MET A 10 -9.58 -22.10 3.42
CA MET A 10 -10.99 -22.32 3.72
C MET A 10 -11.69 -20.98 3.99
N TYR A 11 -11.08 -20.09 4.78
CA TYR A 11 -11.59 -18.74 5.06
C TYR A 11 -11.64 -17.84 3.82
N CYS A 12 -10.61 -17.91 2.95
CA CYS A 12 -10.58 -17.15 1.69
C CYS A 12 -11.77 -17.50 0.78
N ARG A 13 -12.11 -18.78 0.70
CA ARG A 13 -13.23 -19.28 -0.10
C ARG A 13 -14.57 -18.82 0.45
N GLU A 14 -14.79 -18.90 1.75
CA GLU A 14 -16.04 -18.46 2.38
C GLU A 14 -16.28 -16.96 2.20
N GLY A 15 -15.28 -16.12 2.49
CA GLY A 15 -15.42 -14.66 2.32
C GLY A 15 -15.73 -14.24 0.87
N ILE A 16 -15.13 -14.90 -0.13
CA ILE A 16 -15.46 -14.61 -1.54
C ILE A 16 -16.86 -15.08 -1.91
N LYS A 17 -17.33 -16.20 -1.36
CA LYS A 17 -18.71 -16.67 -1.60
C LYS A 17 -19.74 -15.69 -1.06
N GLU A 18 -19.51 -15.15 0.13
CA GLU A 18 -20.37 -14.11 0.71
C GLU A 18 -20.47 -12.87 -0.20
N LEU A 19 -19.34 -12.39 -0.73
CA LEU A 19 -19.33 -11.27 -1.69
C LEU A 19 -20.03 -11.61 -3.00
N LEU A 20 -19.89 -12.84 -3.50
CA LEU A 20 -20.57 -13.30 -4.71
C LEU A 20 -22.09 -13.42 -4.51
N ASP A 21 -22.55 -13.77 -3.32
CA ASP A 21 -23.98 -13.84 -3.02
C ASP A 21 -24.60 -12.43 -3.01
N VAL A 22 -23.91 -11.44 -2.44
CA VAL A 22 -24.30 -10.02 -2.56
C VAL A 22 -24.36 -9.58 -4.03
N ALA A 23 -23.38 -9.98 -4.84
CA ALA A 23 -23.36 -9.66 -6.27
C ALA A 23 -24.55 -10.29 -7.02
N LYS A 24 -24.94 -11.52 -6.69
CA LYS A 24 -26.11 -12.21 -7.28
C LYS A 24 -27.43 -11.55 -6.90
N GLU A 25 -27.56 -11.04 -5.69
CA GLU A 25 -28.74 -10.29 -5.25
C GLU A 25 -28.87 -8.95 -5.98
N THR A 26 -27.73 -8.33 -6.31
CA THR A 26 -27.67 -7.00 -6.93
C THR A 26 -27.82 -7.05 -8.46
N VAL A 27 -27.14 -7.99 -9.11
CA VAL A 27 -27.13 -8.11 -10.57
C VAL A 27 -28.29 -9.00 -11.02
N PRO A 28 -29.17 -8.55 -11.94
CA PRO A 28 -30.23 -9.39 -12.47
C PRO A 28 -29.71 -10.70 -13.06
N GLY A 29 -30.38 -11.82 -12.77
CA GLY A 29 -29.94 -13.16 -13.19
C GLY A 29 -29.73 -13.32 -14.70
N SER A 30 -30.46 -12.57 -15.52
CA SER A 30 -30.28 -12.56 -16.98
C SER A 30 -28.95 -11.97 -17.45
N LEU A 31 -28.25 -11.21 -16.60
CA LEU A 31 -26.99 -10.54 -16.92
C LEU A 31 -25.76 -11.26 -16.38
N TRP A 32 -25.93 -12.29 -15.52
CA TRP A 32 -24.81 -12.96 -14.86
C TRP A 32 -23.75 -13.45 -15.86
N ASN A 33 -24.15 -14.18 -16.90
CA ASN A 33 -23.23 -14.73 -17.91
C ASN A 33 -22.48 -13.68 -18.75
N SER A 34 -22.93 -12.43 -18.74
CA SER A 34 -22.34 -11.31 -19.48
C SER A 34 -21.63 -10.30 -18.59
N THR A 35 -21.77 -10.43 -17.27
CA THR A 35 -21.18 -9.52 -16.29
C THR A 35 -19.80 -10.05 -15.91
N PRO A 36 -18.70 -9.34 -16.26
CA PRO A 36 -17.35 -9.76 -15.93
C PRO A 36 -17.14 -9.78 -14.41
N LEU A 37 -16.63 -10.90 -13.91
CA LEU A 37 -16.17 -11.04 -12.54
C LEU A 37 -14.65 -11.00 -12.53
N VAL A 38 -14.09 -10.08 -11.74
CA VAL A 38 -12.65 -9.82 -11.67
C VAL A 38 -12.25 -9.61 -10.21
N LEU A 39 -11.19 -10.29 -9.76
CA LEU A 39 -10.51 -10.06 -8.49
C LEU A 39 -9.05 -9.75 -8.78
N LYS A 40 -8.59 -8.62 -8.27
CA LYS A 40 -7.19 -8.18 -8.35
C LYS A 40 -6.63 -8.08 -6.95
N ALA A 41 -5.73 -9.00 -6.60
CA ALA A 41 -5.04 -8.96 -5.31
C ALA A 41 -3.92 -7.90 -5.34
N THR A 42 -3.75 -7.16 -4.25
CA THR A 42 -2.80 -6.04 -4.17
C THR A 42 -1.45 -6.48 -3.58
N ALA A 43 -0.57 -5.52 -3.26
CA ALA A 43 0.80 -5.75 -2.82
C ALA A 43 0.97 -6.70 -1.62
N GLY A 44 0.00 -6.78 -0.70
CA GLY A 44 0.09 -7.69 0.45
C GLY A 44 0.24 -9.16 0.05
N LEU A 45 -0.42 -9.58 -1.03
CA LEU A 45 -0.29 -10.95 -1.54
C LEU A 45 1.05 -11.19 -2.25
N ARG A 46 1.68 -10.13 -2.81
CA ARG A 46 3.03 -10.20 -3.44
C ARG A 46 4.12 -10.53 -2.43
N LEU A 47 3.94 -10.12 -1.17
CA LEU A 47 4.92 -10.27 -0.10
C LEU A 47 4.91 -11.66 0.55
N LEU A 48 3.95 -12.52 0.21
CA LEU A 48 3.91 -13.88 0.75
C LEU A 48 5.05 -14.75 0.18
N PRO A 49 5.79 -15.49 1.02
CA PRO A 49 6.89 -16.32 0.56
C PRO A 49 6.41 -17.58 -0.16
N GLY A 50 7.19 -18.02 -1.16
CA GLY A 50 6.99 -19.27 -1.87
C GLY A 50 5.73 -19.30 -2.75
N GLU A 51 5.04 -20.43 -2.79
CA GLU A 51 3.85 -20.64 -3.66
C GLU A 51 2.53 -20.23 -3.00
N LYS A 52 2.56 -19.70 -1.77
CA LYS A 52 1.35 -19.36 -0.98
C LYS A 52 0.42 -18.40 -1.72
N ALA A 53 0.98 -17.37 -2.36
CA ALA A 53 0.22 -16.42 -3.15
C ALA A 53 -0.52 -17.09 -4.32
N SER A 54 0.18 -17.96 -5.07
CA SER A 54 -0.43 -18.70 -6.18
C SER A 54 -1.54 -19.63 -5.70
N GLN A 55 -1.30 -20.39 -4.64
CA GLN A 55 -2.28 -21.32 -4.07
C GLN A 55 -3.55 -20.62 -3.59
N LEU A 56 -3.44 -19.41 -3.03
CA LEU A 56 -4.60 -18.60 -2.67
C LEU A 56 -5.36 -18.14 -3.92
N LEU A 57 -4.66 -17.63 -4.95
CA LEU A 57 -5.30 -17.23 -6.21
C LEU A 57 -5.98 -18.42 -6.92
N ASP A 58 -5.40 -19.63 -6.85
CA ASP A 58 -5.99 -20.83 -7.43
C ASP A 58 -7.31 -21.19 -6.74
N LYS A 59 -7.37 -21.09 -5.41
CA LYS A 59 -8.63 -21.24 -4.66
C LYS A 59 -9.67 -20.20 -5.06
N VAL A 60 -9.26 -18.96 -5.33
CA VAL A 60 -10.17 -17.93 -5.85
C VAL A 60 -10.68 -18.29 -7.26
N ARG A 61 -9.80 -18.76 -8.15
CA ARG A 61 -10.17 -19.20 -9.50
C ARG A 61 -11.19 -20.33 -9.49
N GLU A 62 -11.05 -21.28 -8.57
CA GLU A 62 -12.04 -22.35 -8.36
C GLU A 62 -13.41 -21.78 -7.97
N VAL A 63 -13.45 -20.84 -7.01
CA VAL A 63 -14.71 -20.19 -6.59
C VAL A 63 -15.32 -19.38 -7.73
N PHE A 64 -14.50 -18.69 -8.53
CA PHE A 64 -14.96 -17.95 -9.71
C PHE A 64 -15.56 -18.87 -10.76
N GLY A 65 -14.98 -20.06 -10.97
CA GLY A 65 -15.48 -21.08 -11.89
C GLY A 65 -16.82 -21.72 -11.44
N GLU A 66 -17.12 -21.71 -10.13
CA GLU A 66 -18.41 -22.13 -9.59
C GLU A 66 -19.49 -21.03 -9.74
N SER A 67 -19.11 -19.78 -10.02
CA SER A 67 -20.03 -18.66 -10.10
C SER A 67 -20.71 -18.57 -11.48
N PRO A 68 -21.94 -18.03 -11.55
CA PRO A 68 -22.64 -17.81 -12.82
C PRO A 68 -22.11 -16.60 -13.60
N PHE A 69 -21.21 -15.82 -13.02
CA PHE A 69 -20.62 -14.64 -13.64
C PHE A 69 -19.53 -14.99 -14.66
N LEU A 70 -19.29 -14.08 -15.62
CA LEU A 70 -18.27 -14.27 -16.64
C LEU A 70 -16.86 -14.16 -16.02
N SER A 71 -16.16 -15.29 -15.90
CA SER A 71 -14.75 -15.35 -15.49
C SER A 71 -13.86 -15.79 -16.66
N ARG A 72 -12.74 -15.10 -16.86
CA ARG A 72 -11.70 -15.39 -17.86
C ARG A 72 -10.38 -15.73 -17.17
N GLY A 73 -9.39 -16.23 -17.92
CA GLY A 73 -8.10 -16.64 -17.34
C GLY A 73 -7.34 -15.52 -16.60
N ASP A 74 -7.59 -14.26 -16.97
CA ASP A 74 -7.04 -13.05 -16.36
C ASP A 74 -7.96 -12.40 -15.30
N SER A 75 -9.13 -12.99 -15.02
CA SER A 75 -10.08 -12.49 -14.02
C SER A 75 -9.51 -12.51 -12.61
N VAL A 76 -8.60 -13.42 -12.31
CA VAL A 76 -7.97 -13.54 -10.98
C VAL A 76 -6.46 -13.41 -11.15
N SER A 77 -5.94 -12.24 -10.77
CA SER A 77 -4.52 -11.97 -10.80
C SER A 77 -4.09 -11.12 -9.62
N ILE A 78 -2.81 -11.11 -9.34
CA ILE A 78 -2.23 -10.01 -8.57
C ILE A 78 -2.17 -8.80 -9.51
N MET A 79 -2.69 -7.66 -9.08
CA MET A 79 -2.47 -6.41 -9.81
C MET A 79 -0.98 -6.10 -9.76
N ASP A 80 -0.40 -5.58 -10.84
CA ASP A 80 0.87 -4.87 -10.70
C ASP A 80 0.57 -3.51 -10.07
N GLY A 81 1.45 -2.98 -9.22
CA GLY A 81 1.14 -1.72 -8.51
C GLY A 81 1.05 -0.52 -9.45
N THR A 82 1.50 -0.68 -10.70
CA THR A 82 1.33 0.25 -11.82
C THR A 82 -0.12 0.35 -12.30
N ASP A 83 -0.91 -0.74 -12.18
CA ASP A 83 -2.31 -0.82 -12.63
C ASP A 83 -3.30 -0.24 -11.59
N GLU A 84 -2.93 -0.26 -10.30
CA GLU A 84 -3.78 0.19 -9.18
C GLU A 84 -4.12 1.70 -9.28
N GLY A 85 -3.27 2.51 -9.90
CA GLY A 85 -3.42 3.98 -9.99
C GLY A 85 -4.13 4.54 -11.23
N SER A 86 -4.72 3.69 -12.09
CA SER A 86 -5.09 4.09 -13.47
C SER A 86 -6.60 4.38 -13.74
N LEU A 87 -7.46 4.44 -12.72
CA LEU A 87 -8.92 4.35 -12.91
C LEU A 87 -9.71 5.69 -12.86
N HIS A 88 -9.44 6.73 -13.67
CA HIS A 88 -10.38 7.88 -13.80
C HIS A 88 -10.37 8.58 -15.19
N GLY A 89 -11.57 9.05 -15.64
CA GLY A 89 -11.91 9.49 -17.01
C GLY A 89 -11.79 10.99 -17.36
N SER A 90 -12.22 11.33 -18.59
CA SER A 90 -11.76 12.43 -19.49
C SER A 90 -12.27 13.87 -19.24
N ASP A 91 -11.61 14.80 -19.96
CA ASP A 91 -11.90 16.24 -20.23
C ASP A 91 -11.63 17.29 -19.14
N THR A 92 -10.91 16.94 -18.08
CA THR A 92 -10.32 17.89 -17.13
C THR A 92 -8.79 17.82 -17.16
N THR A 93 -8.11 18.86 -16.69
CA THR A 93 -6.69 18.77 -16.28
C THR A 93 -6.50 17.51 -15.45
N THR A 94 -5.62 16.61 -15.89
CA THR A 94 -5.34 15.38 -15.17
C THR A 94 -4.68 15.72 -13.84
N VAL A 95 -5.06 14.99 -12.79
CA VAL A 95 -4.46 15.08 -11.46
C VAL A 95 -3.66 13.81 -11.22
N GLY A 96 -2.60 13.91 -10.42
CA GLY A 96 -1.88 12.74 -9.99
C GLY A 96 -2.64 11.97 -8.90
N MET A 97 -2.23 10.73 -8.69
CA MET A 97 -2.68 9.86 -7.61
C MET A 97 -1.48 9.39 -6.79
N LEU A 98 -1.64 9.43 -5.47
CA LEU A 98 -0.76 8.82 -4.49
C LEU A 98 -1.58 7.83 -3.66
N ASP A 99 -1.10 6.61 -3.51
CA ASP A 99 -1.73 5.61 -2.66
C ASP A 99 -0.67 5.00 -1.75
N MET A 100 -0.89 5.05 -0.44
CA MET A 100 0.00 4.42 0.53
C MET A 100 -0.74 3.26 1.18
N GLY A 101 -0.47 2.05 0.71
CA GLY A 101 -0.95 0.82 1.33
C GLY A 101 -0.06 0.37 2.50
N GLY A 102 -0.33 -0.82 3.03
CA GLY A 102 0.51 -1.41 4.08
C GLY A 102 1.90 -1.83 3.57
N GLY A 103 1.96 -2.40 2.36
CA GLY A 103 3.18 -3.00 1.79
C GLY A 103 3.91 -2.16 0.76
N SER A 104 3.22 -1.26 0.05
CA SER A 104 3.79 -0.41 -0.99
C SER A 104 3.18 0.98 -0.98
N THR A 105 3.87 1.91 -1.65
CA THR A 105 3.33 3.23 -2.01
C THR A 105 3.37 3.39 -3.52
N GLN A 106 2.27 3.83 -4.11
CA GLN A 106 2.07 3.99 -5.53
C GLN A 106 1.99 5.48 -5.88
N ILE A 107 2.54 5.82 -7.04
CA ILE A 107 2.43 7.14 -7.64
C ILE A 107 2.05 6.95 -9.10
N THR A 108 1.00 7.65 -9.52
CA THR A 108 0.56 7.67 -10.91
C THR A 108 0.20 9.09 -11.34
N PHE A 109 0.70 9.55 -12.47
CA PHE A 109 0.33 10.85 -13.03
C PHE A 109 0.57 10.88 -14.55
N SER A 110 -0.01 11.88 -15.22
CA SER A 110 0.26 12.15 -16.63
C SER A 110 1.45 13.09 -16.74
N PRO A 111 2.65 12.62 -17.12
CA PRO A 111 3.83 13.48 -17.27
C PRO A 111 3.59 14.52 -18.37
N GLN A 112 3.99 15.76 -18.12
CA GLN A 112 3.92 16.88 -19.05
C GLN A 112 5.31 17.24 -19.58
N ASP A 113 6.37 16.99 -18.80
CA ASP A 113 7.76 17.19 -19.20
C ASP A 113 8.30 15.98 -19.98
N GLU A 114 8.73 16.21 -21.22
CA GLU A 114 9.40 15.20 -22.04
C GLU A 114 10.64 14.61 -21.34
N LYS A 115 11.32 15.39 -20.50
CA LYS A 115 12.49 14.92 -19.74
C LYS A 115 12.10 13.83 -18.74
N THR A 116 10.92 13.92 -18.10
CA THR A 116 10.44 12.84 -17.23
C THR A 116 10.24 11.57 -18.02
N ILE A 117 9.63 11.66 -19.20
CA ILE A 117 9.39 10.50 -20.08
C ILE A 117 10.73 9.87 -20.51
N GLN A 118 11.71 10.68 -20.88
CA GLN A 118 13.00 10.19 -21.40
C GLN A 118 13.96 9.66 -20.33
N THR A 119 13.90 10.20 -19.10
CA THR A 119 14.87 9.86 -18.02
C THR A 119 14.32 8.90 -16.97
N SER A 120 13.04 8.56 -17.06
CA SER A 120 12.42 7.54 -16.21
C SER A 120 12.74 6.13 -16.75
N PRO A 121 12.79 5.12 -15.87
CA PRO A 121 12.81 3.73 -16.29
C PRO A 121 11.64 3.40 -17.23
N ILE A 122 11.87 2.52 -18.20
CA ILE A 122 10.87 2.18 -19.23
C ILE A 122 9.61 1.59 -18.58
N ASP A 123 9.78 0.79 -17.54
CA ASP A 123 8.71 0.15 -16.76
C ASP A 123 7.86 1.15 -15.95
N TYR A 124 8.30 2.41 -15.82
CA TYR A 124 7.52 3.45 -15.15
C TYR A 124 6.57 4.16 -16.11
N ILE A 125 6.81 4.07 -17.42
CA ILE A 125 6.00 4.75 -18.43
C ILE A 125 5.07 3.74 -19.08
N THR A 126 3.76 3.92 -18.88
CA THR A 126 2.73 3.09 -19.50
C THR A 126 1.86 3.93 -20.43
N SER A 127 1.31 3.29 -21.47
CA SER A 127 0.38 3.91 -22.41
C SER A 127 -0.96 3.21 -22.33
N LEU A 128 -1.98 3.94 -21.90
CA LEU A 128 -3.33 3.42 -21.76
C LEU A 128 -4.24 4.03 -22.81
N LYS A 129 -5.00 3.20 -23.53
CA LYS A 129 -6.03 3.68 -24.45
C LYS A 129 -7.38 3.71 -23.73
N MET A 130 -7.92 4.90 -23.52
CA MET A 130 -9.24 5.12 -22.92
C MET A 130 -10.03 6.12 -23.77
N PHE A 131 -11.34 5.93 -23.94
CA PHE A 131 -12.22 6.89 -24.62
C PHE A 131 -11.73 7.37 -25.99
N ASN A 132 -11.13 6.48 -26.79
CA ASN A 132 -10.48 6.77 -28.09
C ASN A 132 -9.24 7.68 -28.03
N SER A 133 -8.77 8.08 -26.86
CA SER A 133 -7.47 8.75 -26.65
C SER A 133 -6.44 7.77 -26.06
N THR A 134 -5.18 8.00 -26.41
CA THR A 134 -4.04 7.33 -25.76
C THR A 134 -3.47 8.28 -24.72
N HIS A 135 -3.36 7.82 -23.48
CA HIS A 135 -2.79 8.55 -22.37
C HIS A 135 -1.46 7.92 -21.98
N THR A 136 -0.41 8.74 -21.97
CA THR A 136 0.88 8.35 -21.40
C THR A 136 0.84 8.64 -19.91
N LEU A 137 1.16 7.64 -19.09
CA LEU A 137 1.18 7.75 -17.64
C LEU A 137 2.57 7.38 -17.12
N TYR A 138 3.06 8.17 -16.18
CA TYR A 138 4.06 7.73 -15.23
C TYR A 138 3.33 6.96 -14.15
N SER A 139 3.66 5.71 -13.93
CA SER A 139 3.07 4.90 -12.88
C SER A 139 4.13 3.98 -12.29
N HIS A 140 4.27 4.01 -10.97
CA HIS A 140 5.21 3.13 -10.28
C HIS A 140 4.74 2.79 -8.86
N SER A 141 5.09 1.58 -8.44
CA SER A 141 4.83 1.05 -7.11
C SER A 141 6.14 0.78 -6.36
N TYR A 142 6.41 1.57 -5.34
CA TYR A 142 7.54 1.37 -4.44
C TYR A 142 7.23 0.30 -3.40
N LEU A 143 7.57 -0.95 -3.72
CA LEU A 143 7.42 -2.08 -2.80
C LEU A 143 8.30 -1.90 -1.55
N GLY A 144 7.77 -2.28 -0.39
CA GLY A 144 8.41 -2.11 0.92
C GLY A 144 8.33 -0.68 1.46
N LEU A 145 7.73 0.26 0.71
CA LEU A 145 7.50 1.64 1.14
C LEU A 145 6.04 1.93 1.49
N GLY A 146 5.21 0.90 1.67
CA GLY A 146 3.93 1.06 2.35
C GLY A 146 4.13 1.32 3.84
N LEU A 147 3.09 1.76 4.54
CA LEU A 147 3.21 2.23 5.92
C LEU A 147 3.80 1.17 6.87
N MET A 148 3.29 -0.07 6.82
CA MET A 148 3.70 -1.13 7.74
C MET A 148 5.09 -1.67 7.39
N SER A 149 5.35 -1.91 6.10
CA SER A 149 6.67 -2.33 5.62
C SER A 149 7.76 -1.30 5.89
N ALA A 150 7.48 -0.02 5.63
CA ALA A 150 8.41 1.07 5.93
C ALA A 150 8.66 1.18 7.43
N ARG A 151 7.61 1.03 8.25
CA ARG A 151 7.73 1.01 9.71
C ARG A 151 8.65 -0.11 10.18
N LEU A 152 8.49 -1.34 9.70
CA LEU A 152 9.40 -2.45 10.05
C LEU A 152 10.86 -2.08 9.77
N ALA A 153 11.15 -1.54 8.58
CA ALA A 153 12.50 -1.13 8.19
C ALA A 153 13.05 0.04 9.05
N ILE A 154 12.21 1.01 9.41
CA ILE A 154 12.56 2.14 10.28
C ILE A 154 12.81 1.69 11.72
N LEU A 155 12.05 0.70 12.20
CA LEU A 155 12.27 0.08 13.52
C LEU A 155 13.52 -0.82 13.55
N GLY A 156 14.05 -1.20 12.38
CA GLY A 156 15.27 -2.00 12.25
C GLY A 156 15.04 -3.48 11.96
N GLY A 157 13.80 -3.87 11.67
CA GLY A 157 13.46 -5.22 11.20
C GLY A 157 13.71 -5.41 9.71
N ILE A 158 13.62 -6.67 9.26
CA ILE A 158 13.78 -7.09 7.88
C ILE A 158 12.58 -7.98 7.52
N GLU A 159 11.88 -7.67 6.42
CA GLU A 159 10.75 -8.48 5.95
C GLU A 159 11.16 -9.92 5.65
N GLY A 160 10.30 -10.87 6.01
CA GLY A 160 10.49 -12.29 5.69
C GLY A 160 11.66 -12.97 6.43
N GLN A 161 12.35 -12.27 7.33
CA GLN A 161 13.38 -12.84 8.19
C GLN A 161 12.92 -12.77 9.65
N PRO A 162 12.49 -13.90 10.24
CA PRO A 162 12.47 -14.02 11.69
C PRO A 162 13.91 -13.82 12.15
N LEU A 163 14.17 -12.78 12.95
CA LEU A 163 15.49 -12.56 13.53
C LEU A 163 15.90 -13.84 14.30
N GLU A 164 17.04 -14.44 13.98
CA GLU A 164 17.63 -15.48 14.82
C GLU A 164 18.05 -14.82 16.15
N GLY A 165 17.21 -14.94 17.18
CA GLY A 165 17.46 -14.38 18.51
C GLY A 165 16.26 -13.63 19.10
N SER A 166 16.53 -12.76 20.08
CA SER A 166 15.50 -11.89 20.67
C SER A 166 14.97 -10.92 19.60
N GLN A 167 13.66 -10.90 19.37
CA GLN A 167 12.96 -10.04 18.40
C GLN A 167 12.91 -8.56 18.86
N GLU A 168 14.00 -8.08 19.45
CA GLU A 168 14.12 -6.72 19.97
C GLU A 168 14.52 -5.76 18.84
N LEU A 169 13.69 -4.75 18.60
CA LEU A 169 13.93 -3.68 17.64
C LEU A 169 14.15 -2.37 18.38
N VAL A 170 15.31 -1.73 18.20
CA VAL A 170 15.63 -0.45 18.81
C VAL A 170 15.59 0.64 17.74
N SER A 171 14.71 1.63 17.92
CA SER A 171 14.51 2.69 16.93
C SER A 171 14.75 4.10 17.48
N PRO A 172 15.43 4.97 16.73
CA PRO A 172 15.52 6.40 17.05
C PRO A 172 14.20 7.16 16.92
N CYS A 173 13.18 6.54 16.32
CA CYS A 173 11.85 7.12 16.19
C CYS A 173 10.98 6.99 17.44
N LEU A 174 11.49 6.38 18.51
CA LEU A 174 10.76 6.11 19.74
C LEU A 174 11.48 6.70 20.95
N ALA A 175 10.70 7.17 21.94
CA ALA A 175 11.23 7.82 23.13
C ALA A 175 12.08 6.86 24.00
N PRO A 176 13.10 7.33 24.75
CA PRO A 176 14.02 6.44 25.43
C PRO A 176 13.44 5.47 26.45
N ASP A 177 12.31 5.80 27.03
CA ASP A 177 11.53 5.00 27.98
C ASP A 177 10.43 4.16 27.29
N PHE A 178 10.26 4.30 25.97
CA PHE A 178 9.31 3.52 25.20
C PHE A 178 9.72 2.06 25.13
N THR A 179 8.79 1.17 25.49
CA THR A 179 8.89 -0.27 25.26
C THR A 179 7.48 -0.81 25.03
N ASP A 180 7.27 -1.50 23.91
CA ASP A 180 5.97 -2.12 23.59
C ASP A 180 6.18 -3.39 22.74
N HIS A 181 5.12 -4.18 22.57
CA HIS A 181 5.09 -5.32 21.67
C HIS A 181 4.33 -4.95 20.41
N TRP A 182 4.89 -5.26 19.25
CA TRP A 182 4.26 -5.00 17.96
C TRP A 182 4.22 -6.27 17.13
N GLU A 183 3.03 -6.68 16.72
CA GLU A 183 2.86 -7.85 15.85
C GLU A 183 2.83 -7.41 14.38
N HIS A 184 3.66 -8.03 13.55
CA HIS A 184 3.68 -7.81 12.13
C HIS A 184 4.02 -9.11 11.39
N ALA A 185 3.19 -9.48 10.42
CA ALA A 185 3.35 -10.70 9.62
C ALA A 185 3.56 -11.96 10.49
N GLU A 186 2.74 -12.13 11.53
CA GLU A 186 2.77 -13.25 12.50
C GLU A 186 4.04 -13.29 13.38
N VAL A 187 4.85 -12.23 13.37
CA VAL A 187 6.03 -12.09 14.24
C VAL A 187 5.77 -10.99 15.27
N VAL A 188 5.97 -11.31 16.54
CA VAL A 188 5.86 -10.35 17.65
C VAL A 188 7.23 -9.77 17.93
N TYR A 189 7.38 -8.46 17.80
CA TYR A 189 8.61 -7.73 18.08
C TYR A 189 8.50 -7.00 19.42
N THR A 190 9.56 -7.03 20.23
CA THR A 190 9.69 -6.10 21.36
C THR A 190 10.36 -4.83 20.83
N VAL A 191 9.62 -3.74 20.73
CA VAL A 191 10.11 -2.48 20.17
C VAL A 191 10.51 -1.53 21.31
N LYS A 192 11.72 -0.98 21.24
CA LYS A 192 12.30 -0.07 22.24
C LYS A 192 12.76 1.23 21.59
N GLY A 193 12.74 2.31 22.36
CA GLY A 193 13.31 3.58 21.93
C GLY A 193 14.82 3.69 22.06
N GLN A 194 15.34 4.80 21.53
CA GLN A 194 16.77 5.10 21.56
C GLN A 194 17.30 5.42 22.96
N LYS A 195 18.61 5.61 23.09
CA LYS A 195 19.19 6.03 24.38
C LYS A 195 18.77 7.46 24.74
N ALA A 196 18.69 7.73 26.04
CA ALA A 196 18.46 9.08 26.55
C ALA A 196 19.58 10.04 26.12
N GLY A 197 19.22 11.29 25.84
CA GLY A 197 20.16 12.36 25.45
C GLY A 197 20.32 12.57 23.95
N GLU A 198 19.71 11.74 23.10
CA GLU A 198 19.69 11.94 21.65
C GLU A 198 18.43 12.71 21.19
N PRO A 199 18.54 13.60 20.18
CA PRO A 199 17.40 14.34 19.65
C PRO A 199 16.49 13.40 18.84
N ILE A 200 15.27 13.15 19.33
CA ILE A 200 14.40 12.11 18.78
C ILE A 200 13.98 12.41 17.33
N TYR A 201 13.52 13.64 17.05
CA TYR A 201 13.05 14.00 15.72
C TYR A 201 14.17 13.88 14.67
N GLU A 202 15.34 14.46 14.92
CA GLU A 202 16.49 14.44 14.01
C GLU A 202 17.02 13.02 13.80
N SER A 203 17.17 12.24 14.88
CA SER A 203 17.62 10.85 14.79
C SER A 203 16.61 9.99 14.00
N CYS A 204 15.31 10.20 14.21
CA CYS A 204 14.26 9.54 13.45
C CYS A 204 14.27 9.94 11.97
N TYR A 205 14.28 11.25 11.69
CA TYR A 205 14.32 11.78 10.33
C TYR A 205 15.51 11.21 9.54
N ASN A 206 16.70 11.18 10.14
CA ASN A 206 17.89 10.58 9.54
C ASN A 206 17.74 9.07 9.29
N LYS A 207 17.04 8.34 10.18
CA LYS A 207 16.74 6.92 9.99
C LYS A 207 15.77 6.70 8.82
N VAL A 208 14.73 7.52 8.71
CA VAL A 208 13.77 7.50 7.60
C VAL A 208 14.47 7.83 6.28
N GLU A 209 15.30 8.88 6.23
CA GLU A 209 16.05 9.22 5.01
C GLU A 209 16.96 8.07 4.56
N LYS A 210 17.63 7.39 5.49
CA LYS A 210 18.42 6.19 5.18
C LYS A 210 17.55 5.04 4.65
N ALA A 211 16.36 4.84 5.21
CA ALA A 211 15.43 3.81 4.76
C ALA A 211 14.92 4.06 3.34
N LEU A 212 14.81 5.34 2.92
CA LEU A 212 14.39 5.76 1.59
C LEU A 212 15.54 5.92 0.58
N TYR A 213 16.80 5.93 1.05
CA TYR A 213 17.96 6.20 0.21
C TYR A 213 18.03 5.24 -0.99
N ARG A 214 18.10 5.81 -2.21
CA ARG A 214 18.12 5.09 -3.51
C ARG A 214 16.90 4.20 -3.79
N LYS A 215 15.85 4.23 -2.97
CA LYS A 215 14.60 3.48 -3.22
C LYS A 215 13.56 4.26 -4.00
N VAL A 216 13.64 5.60 -3.97
CA VAL A 216 12.68 6.48 -4.64
C VAL A 216 13.35 7.24 -5.77
N LYS A 217 12.73 7.21 -6.96
CA LYS A 217 13.14 8.01 -8.11
C LYS A 217 12.42 9.36 -8.06
N LYS A 218 13.18 10.45 -8.09
CA LYS A 218 12.61 11.80 -8.14
C LYS A 218 12.21 12.15 -9.57
N ALA A 219 10.96 12.54 -9.76
CA ALA A 219 10.48 13.25 -10.95
C ALA A 219 10.29 14.72 -10.56
N GLU A 220 10.94 15.65 -11.26
CA GLU A 220 10.98 17.06 -10.84
C GLU A 220 9.63 17.77 -11.02
N GLU A 221 8.87 17.42 -12.06
CA GLU A 221 7.58 18.05 -12.37
C GLU A 221 6.51 17.80 -11.28
N VAL A 222 6.66 16.73 -10.49
CA VAL A 222 5.75 16.36 -9.40
C VAL A 222 5.55 17.49 -8.39
N LYS A 223 6.53 18.39 -8.23
CA LYS A 223 6.46 19.53 -7.30
C LYS A 223 5.38 20.54 -7.65
N GLU A 224 5.04 20.65 -8.93
CA GLU A 224 4.08 21.62 -9.45
C GLU A 224 2.72 20.98 -9.75
N MET A 225 2.55 19.70 -9.41
CA MET A 225 1.35 18.93 -9.68
C MET A 225 0.48 18.78 -8.44
N SER A 226 -0.84 18.69 -8.66
CA SER A 226 -1.80 18.34 -7.62
C SER A 226 -2.06 16.83 -7.63
N PHE A 227 -2.13 16.24 -6.44
CA PHE A 227 -2.38 14.82 -6.25
C PHE A 227 -3.61 14.59 -5.37
N TYR A 228 -4.41 13.60 -5.71
CA TYR A 228 -5.27 12.93 -4.75
C TYR A 228 -4.46 11.87 -4.01
N ALA A 229 -4.52 11.90 -2.69
CA ALA A 229 -3.79 10.97 -1.83
C ALA A 229 -4.78 10.11 -1.05
N PHE A 230 -4.62 8.79 -1.12
CA PHE A 230 -5.55 7.81 -0.57
C PHE A 230 -4.90 6.95 0.52
N SER A 231 -5.72 6.12 1.17
CA SER A 231 -5.30 5.11 2.14
C SER A 231 -4.51 5.73 3.30
N TYR A 232 -3.31 5.25 3.61
CA TYR A 232 -2.59 5.75 4.77
C TYR A 232 -2.10 7.20 4.66
N TYR A 233 -2.08 7.81 3.47
CA TYR A 233 -1.93 9.27 3.39
C TYR A 233 -3.12 9.97 4.06
N TYR A 234 -4.34 9.52 3.75
CA TYR A 234 -5.56 10.04 4.34
C TYR A 234 -5.61 9.78 5.85
N ASP A 235 -5.38 8.54 6.27
CA ASP A 235 -5.45 8.17 7.69
C ASP A 235 -4.46 8.98 8.54
N ARG A 236 -3.23 9.20 8.07
CA ARG A 236 -2.24 10.00 8.79
C ARG A 236 -2.61 11.47 8.84
N ALA A 237 -3.30 12.00 7.84
CA ALA A 237 -3.82 13.37 7.86
C ALA A 237 -4.99 13.52 8.84
N VAL A 238 -5.86 12.52 8.95
CA VAL A 238 -6.93 12.50 9.96
C VAL A 238 -6.33 12.39 11.37
N ASP A 239 -5.38 11.48 11.58
CA ASP A 239 -4.77 11.24 12.89
C ASP A 239 -4.08 12.48 13.49
N ILE A 240 -3.50 13.34 12.65
CA ILE A 240 -2.85 14.59 13.07
C ILE A 240 -3.80 15.80 13.01
N ASP A 241 -5.09 15.57 12.83
CA ASP A 241 -6.17 16.57 12.86
C ASP A 241 -5.98 17.74 11.86
N VAL A 242 -5.46 17.43 10.67
CA VAL A 242 -5.27 18.42 9.59
C VAL A 242 -6.30 18.33 8.48
N ILE A 243 -7.12 17.27 8.47
CA ILE A 243 -8.30 17.12 7.63
C ILE A 243 -9.43 16.44 8.42
N ASP A 244 -10.67 16.58 7.95
CA ASP A 244 -11.84 15.95 8.57
C ASP A 244 -12.02 14.48 8.11
N GLU A 245 -12.36 13.59 9.04
CA GLU A 245 -12.56 12.15 8.80
C GLU A 245 -13.76 11.82 7.90
N LYS A 246 -14.75 12.70 7.77
CA LYS A 246 -15.96 12.44 6.96
C LYS A 246 -15.89 13.12 5.61
N THR A 247 -15.38 14.34 5.58
CA THR A 247 -15.37 15.19 4.38
C THR A 247 -14.01 15.26 3.69
N GLY A 248 -12.96 14.76 4.33
CA GLY A 248 -11.59 14.90 3.84
C GLY A 248 -11.11 16.36 3.84
N GLY A 249 -10.11 16.65 3.01
CA GLY A 249 -9.56 18.00 2.91
C GLY A 249 -8.38 18.09 1.94
N VAL A 250 -7.84 19.31 1.84
CA VAL A 250 -6.63 19.61 1.06
C VAL A 250 -5.48 19.88 2.03
N ILE A 251 -4.35 19.22 1.81
CA ILE A 251 -3.17 19.32 2.66
C ILE A 251 -1.92 19.56 1.81
N ALA A 252 -1.02 20.39 2.33
CA ALA A 252 0.35 20.51 1.85
C ALA A 252 1.30 19.59 2.62
N VAL A 253 2.32 19.04 1.94
CA VAL A 253 3.34 18.16 2.56
C VAL A 253 3.96 18.78 3.83
N ARG A 254 4.13 20.11 3.86
CA ARG A 254 4.67 20.84 5.02
C ARG A 254 3.86 20.61 6.31
N GLN A 255 2.56 20.38 6.23
CA GLN A 255 1.71 20.20 7.41
C GLN A 255 2.01 18.88 8.12
N TYR A 256 2.33 17.81 7.37
CA TYR A 256 2.84 16.56 7.98
C TYR A 256 4.15 16.81 8.72
N THR A 257 5.07 17.58 8.11
CA THR A 257 6.36 17.91 8.73
C THR A 257 6.20 18.77 9.99
N GLU A 258 5.26 19.72 9.98
CA GLU A 258 4.95 20.57 11.13
C GLU A 258 4.32 19.76 12.26
N ALA A 259 3.36 18.88 11.97
CA ALA A 259 2.77 17.97 12.95
C ALA A 259 3.82 17.03 13.56
N ALA A 260 4.66 16.41 12.73
CA ALA A 260 5.75 15.55 13.20
C ALA A 260 6.74 16.27 14.12
N LYS A 261 6.99 17.57 13.92
CA LYS A 261 7.85 18.36 14.83
C LYS A 261 7.16 18.75 16.13
N LYS A 262 5.84 18.93 16.09
CA LYS A 262 5.04 19.39 17.24
C LYS A 262 4.71 18.24 18.20
N ASP A 263 4.43 17.05 17.66
CA ASP A 263 3.88 15.93 18.44
C ASP A 263 4.95 14.95 18.96
N PHE A 264 6.21 15.10 18.55
CA PHE A 264 7.35 14.45 19.23
C PHE A 264 7.64 15.19 20.55
N PRO A 265 7.49 14.57 21.75
CA PRO A 265 7.42 13.13 22.09
C PRO A 265 6.10 12.67 22.75
N ALA A 266 5.01 13.44 22.66
CA ALA A 266 3.82 13.27 23.52
C ALA A 266 2.94 12.05 23.18
N HIS A 267 3.02 11.51 21.97
CA HIS A 267 2.11 10.45 21.48
C HIS A 267 2.80 9.37 20.64
N LEU A 268 3.99 8.91 21.05
CA LEU A 268 4.64 7.79 20.38
C LEU A 268 4.06 6.47 20.87
N THR A 269 2.88 6.10 20.36
CA THR A 269 2.39 4.72 20.40
C THR A 269 2.68 4.06 19.06
N VAL A 270 3.12 2.80 19.04
CA VAL A 270 3.17 2.05 17.79
C VAL A 270 1.72 1.74 17.41
N ASP A 271 1.22 2.42 16.37
CA ASP A 271 -0.12 2.15 15.84
C ASP A 271 -0.24 0.67 15.46
N GLN A 272 -1.13 -0.05 16.15
CA GLN A 272 -1.37 -1.48 15.97
C GLN A 272 -2.40 -1.76 14.86
N ARG A 273 -2.93 -0.72 14.18
CA ARG A 273 -3.89 -0.91 13.09
C ARG A 273 -3.24 -1.71 11.94
N PRO A 274 -3.91 -2.76 11.45
CA PRO A 274 -3.41 -3.65 10.40
C PRO A 274 -3.26 -2.97 9.04
#